data_AF-A0A383VL99-F1
#
_entry.id   AF-A0A383VL99-F1
#
_cell.length_a   1.000
_cell.length_b   1.000
_cell.length_c   1.000
_cell.angle_alpha   90.00
_cell.angle_beta   90.00
_cell.angle_gamma   90.00
#
_symmetry.space_group_name_H-M   'P 1'
#
loop_
_entity.id
_entity.type
_entity.pdbx_description
1 polymer ?
#
loop_
_entity_poly.entity_id
_entity_poly.type
_entity_poly.pdbx_seq_one_letter_code
_entity_poly.pdbx_strand_id
1 'polypeptide(L)'
;MFKLLHPRWDPVALHDYFNLVVIAILNVENLTYLATGKGFELFFTSAMVYFLLDTIFVGVYPQSVKSPVVILSHHICTALYMLIPYNYPHYQWCMAYCMLVEINTWLLIARRQLGGKVFEVLFYISWVLLRNIFYPYLIWAFYKEWQLETQLAGTPWNWILVTPVCQAFLTGLNYHWTLQLVVKVAQRGGKYGKHLRKRRSALSSMADVGSSSGGGSSAASSSSSISSQLSKQT
;
A
#
# COMPACT_ATOMS: atom_id res chain seq x y z
N MET A 1 -29.07 -2.69 32.39
CA MET A 1 -27.78 -2.90 31.72
C MET A 1 -28.04 -3.18 30.25
N PHE A 2 -28.20 -2.13 29.43
CA PHE A 2 -28.52 -2.25 28.02
C PHE A 2 -27.30 -2.75 27.24
N LYS A 3 -27.32 -4.01 26.79
CA LYS A 3 -26.46 -4.45 25.68
C LYS A 3 -27.01 -3.78 24.43
N LEU A 4 -26.48 -2.60 24.10
CA LEU A 4 -26.74 -1.97 22.81
C LEU A 4 -26.30 -2.95 21.72
N LEU A 5 -27.29 -3.55 21.06
CA LEU A 5 -27.19 -4.32 19.82
C LEU A 5 -26.81 -3.34 18.69
N HIS A 6 -25.63 -2.73 18.74
CA HIS A 6 -25.09 -2.10 17.56
C HIS A 6 -24.46 -3.20 16.70
N PRO A 7 -24.87 -3.38 15.44
CA PRO A 7 -24.08 -4.16 14.51
C PRO A 7 -22.66 -3.59 14.57
N ARG A 8 -21.69 -4.44 14.92
CA ARG A 8 -20.28 -4.04 14.99
C ARG A 8 -19.85 -3.65 13.58
N TRP A 9 -19.97 -2.36 13.26
CA TRP A 9 -19.33 -1.75 12.10
C TRP A 9 -17.84 -2.08 12.18
N ASP A 10 -17.22 -2.41 11.05
CA ASP A 10 -15.77 -2.51 10.92
C ASP A 10 -15.27 -1.28 10.16
N PRO A 11 -14.57 -0.33 10.82
CA PRO A 11 -14.09 0.89 10.17
C PRO A 11 -13.09 0.59 9.05
N VAL A 12 -12.35 -0.51 9.12
CA VAL A 12 -11.38 -0.90 8.10
C VAL A 12 -12.11 -1.32 6.83
N ALA A 13 -13.11 -2.18 6.95
CA ALA A 13 -13.90 -2.64 5.82
C ALA A 13 -14.65 -1.49 5.15
N LEU A 14 -15.30 -0.62 5.94
CA LEU A 14 -16.02 0.53 5.42
C LEU A 14 -15.09 1.47 4.64
N HIS A 15 -13.93 1.78 5.22
CA HIS A 15 -12.90 2.61 4.58
C HIS A 15 -12.40 2.02 3.27
N ASP A 16 -12.08 0.72 3.26
CA ASP A 16 -11.62 0.02 2.06
C ASP A 16 -12.69 0.00 0.96
N TYR A 17 -13.97 -0.23 1.29
CA TYR A 17 -15.06 -0.20 0.30
C TYR A 17 -15.28 1.20 -0.27
N PHE A 18 -15.29 2.23 0.58
CA PHE A 18 -15.38 3.62 0.14
C PHE A 18 -14.24 3.97 -0.82
N ASN A 19 -13.00 3.67 -0.43
CA ASN A 19 -11.83 3.96 -1.26
C ASN A 19 -11.81 3.15 -2.57
N LEU A 20 -12.28 1.90 -2.56
CA LEU A 20 -12.35 1.07 -3.77
C LEU A 20 -13.24 1.71 -4.85
N VAL A 21 -14.32 2.38 -4.45
CA VAL A 21 -15.25 3.07 -5.37
C VAL A 21 -14.72 4.46 -5.73
N VAL A 22 -14.41 5.30 -4.74
CA VAL A 22 -14.06 6.71 -4.97
C VAL A 22 -12.73 6.84 -5.70
N ILE A 23 -11.70 6.08 -5.31
CA ILE A 23 -10.41 6.13 -6.00
C ILE A 23 -10.52 5.61 -7.45
N ALA A 24 -11.44 4.67 -7.74
CA ALA A 24 -11.69 4.25 -9.12
C ALA A 24 -12.20 5.41 -9.98
N ILE A 25 -13.15 6.19 -9.45
CA ILE A 25 -13.69 7.39 -10.12
C ILE A 25 -12.57 8.42 -10.33
N LEU A 26 -11.77 8.71 -9.29
CA LEU A 26 -10.65 9.65 -9.39
C LEU A 26 -9.61 9.21 -10.43
N ASN A 27 -9.34 7.91 -10.54
CA ASN A 27 -8.43 7.39 -11.58
C ASN A 27 -9.02 7.59 -12.98
N VAL A 28 -10.33 7.44 -13.17
CA VAL A 28 -10.98 7.72 -14.47
C VAL A 28 -10.93 9.20 -14.80
N GLU A 29 -11.22 10.09 -13.84
CA GLU A 29 -11.12 11.54 -14.02
C GLU A 29 -9.68 11.95 -14.37
N ASN A 30 -8.69 11.43 -13.64
CA ASN A 30 -7.27 11.69 -13.90
C ASN A 30 -6.85 11.24 -15.31
N LEU A 31 -7.17 10.00 -15.69
CA LEU A 31 -6.85 9.47 -17.01
C LEU A 31 -7.57 10.23 -18.14
N THR A 32 -8.81 10.67 -17.89
CA THR A 32 -9.56 11.50 -18.84
C THR A 32 -8.89 12.86 -19.02
N TYR A 33 -8.45 13.49 -17.92
CA TYR A 33 -7.71 14.75 -17.99
C TYR A 33 -6.37 14.56 -18.72
N LEU A 34 -5.59 13.52 -18.41
CA LEU A 34 -4.34 13.22 -19.12
C LEU A 34 -4.54 12.98 -20.62
N ALA A 35 -5.64 12.33 -21.00
CA ALA A 35 -5.94 12.02 -22.40
C ALA A 35 -6.47 13.21 -23.19
N THR A 36 -7.19 14.13 -22.56
CA THR A 36 -7.97 15.17 -23.25
C THR A 36 -7.58 16.61 -22.91
N GLY A 37 -6.87 16.82 -21.81
CA GLY A 37 -6.62 18.13 -21.21
C GLY A 37 -7.87 18.81 -20.64
N LYS A 38 -9.02 18.13 -20.58
CA LYS A 38 -10.31 18.70 -20.15
C LYS A 38 -10.75 18.15 -18.80
N GLY A 39 -11.60 18.91 -18.10
CA GLY A 39 -12.22 18.46 -16.85
C GLY A 39 -11.35 18.61 -15.60
N PHE A 40 -10.30 19.44 -15.63
CA PHE A 40 -9.41 19.63 -14.48
C PHE A 40 -10.15 20.07 -13.22
N GLU A 41 -11.08 21.02 -13.31
CA GLU A 41 -11.79 21.52 -12.12
C GLU A 41 -12.59 20.43 -11.42
N LEU A 42 -13.28 19.57 -12.18
CA LEU A 42 -13.99 18.42 -11.63
C LEU A 42 -13.01 17.46 -10.96
N PHE A 43 -11.94 17.08 -11.69
CA PHE A 43 -10.91 16.19 -11.16
C PHE A 43 -10.25 16.73 -9.87
N PHE A 44 -9.86 18.00 -9.86
CA PHE A 44 -9.29 18.68 -8.71
C PHE A 44 -10.26 18.70 -7.53
N THR A 45 -11.51 19.12 -7.77
CA THR A 45 -12.52 19.24 -6.72
C THR A 45 -12.84 17.88 -6.11
N SER A 46 -13.06 16.86 -6.94
CA SER A 46 -13.29 15.49 -6.50
C SER A 46 -12.11 14.96 -5.68
N ALA A 47 -10.86 15.16 -6.14
CA ALA A 47 -9.67 14.73 -5.42
C ALA A 47 -9.49 15.45 -4.08
N MET A 48 -9.69 16.78 -4.05
CA MET A 48 -9.58 17.58 -2.83
C MET A 48 -10.62 17.16 -1.80
N VAL A 49 -11.89 17.03 -2.21
CA VAL A 49 -12.97 16.57 -1.33
C VAL A 49 -12.66 15.18 -0.79
N TYR A 50 -12.19 14.26 -1.64
CA TYR A 50 -11.77 12.94 -1.21
C TYR A 50 -10.68 12.99 -0.12
N PHE A 51 -9.57 13.71 -0.35
CA PHE A 51 -8.48 13.80 0.63
C PHE A 51 -8.93 14.43 1.95
N LEU A 52 -9.81 15.44 1.91
CA LEU A 52 -10.36 16.06 3.12
C LEU A 52 -11.24 15.08 3.90
N LEU A 53 -12.16 14.40 3.22
CA LEU A 53 -13.03 13.40 3.83
C LEU A 53 -12.24 12.23 4.40
N ASP A 54 -11.23 11.74 3.68
CA ASP A 54 -10.38 10.64 4.14
C ASP A 54 -9.51 11.04 5.33
N THR A 55 -9.00 12.28 5.33
CA THR A 55 -8.29 12.86 6.49
C THR A 55 -9.19 12.92 7.71
N ILE A 56 -10.43 13.39 7.57
CA ILE A 56 -11.40 13.42 8.67
C ILE A 56 -11.71 12.00 9.14
N PHE A 57 -11.95 11.07 8.22
CA PHE A 57 -12.27 9.68 8.55
C PHE A 57 -11.14 8.99 9.33
N VAL A 58 -9.90 9.08 8.84
CA VAL A 58 -8.72 8.52 9.53
C VAL A 58 -8.45 9.24 10.86
N GLY A 59 -8.73 10.53 10.95
CA GLY A 59 -8.62 11.29 12.20
C GLY A 59 -9.61 10.84 13.26
N VAL A 60 -10.85 10.53 12.87
CA VAL A 60 -11.91 10.03 13.78
C VAL A 60 -11.71 8.53 14.10
N TYR A 61 -11.27 7.73 13.12
CA TYR A 61 -11.11 6.28 13.24
C TYR A 61 -9.68 5.83 12.90
N PRO A 62 -8.67 6.18 13.71
CA PRO A 62 -7.25 5.90 13.42
C PRO A 62 -6.93 4.40 13.26
N GLN A 63 -7.76 3.51 13.79
CA GLN A 63 -7.67 2.06 13.64
C GLN A 63 -8.03 1.55 12.23
N SER A 64 -8.63 2.38 11.37
CA SER A 64 -8.95 2.01 9.99
C SER A 64 -7.69 1.73 9.16
N VAL A 65 -6.54 2.28 9.60
CA VAL A 65 -5.27 2.19 8.89
C VAL A 65 -4.12 1.79 9.83
N LYS A 66 -3.05 1.22 9.27
CA LYS A 66 -1.91 0.72 10.08
C LYS A 66 -1.03 1.81 10.67
N SER A 67 -0.99 2.98 10.04
CA SER A 67 -0.12 4.09 10.44
C SER A 67 -0.85 5.42 10.21
N PRO A 68 -1.77 5.79 11.11
CA PRO A 68 -2.65 6.95 10.92
C PRO A 68 -1.87 8.25 10.80
N VAL A 69 -0.83 8.45 11.61
CA VAL A 69 -0.01 9.68 11.58
C VAL A 69 0.69 9.88 10.23
N VAL A 70 1.24 8.81 9.65
CA VAL A 70 1.93 8.87 8.35
C VAL A 70 0.94 9.14 7.21
N ILE A 71 -0.26 8.57 7.30
CA ILE A 71 -1.32 8.77 6.30
C ILE A 71 -1.90 10.18 6.40
N LEU A 72 -2.15 10.68 7.61
CA LEU A 72 -2.64 12.05 7.82
C LEU A 72 -1.61 13.08 7.33
N SER A 73 -0.32 12.90 7.65
CA SER A 73 0.72 13.82 7.15
C SER A 73 0.85 13.77 5.63
N HIS A 74 0.71 12.58 5.04
CA HIS A 74 0.63 12.40 3.59
C HIS A 74 -0.57 13.18 2.99
N HIS A 75 -1.78 13.01 3.52
CA HIS A 75 -2.97 13.69 2.99
C HIS A 75 -2.88 15.21 3.13
N ILE A 76 -2.43 15.71 4.29
CA ILE A 76 -2.26 17.15 4.50
C ILE A 76 -1.23 17.70 3.52
N CYS A 77 -0.09 17.02 3.36
CA CYS A 77 0.93 17.42 2.39
C CYS A 77 0.38 17.41 0.96
N THR A 78 -0.33 16.35 0.56
CA THR A 78 -0.92 16.23 -0.79
C THR A 78 -1.99 17.29 -1.02
N ALA A 79 -2.87 17.56 -0.05
CA ALA A 79 -3.91 18.59 -0.16
C ALA A 79 -3.29 19.98 -0.36
N LEU A 80 -2.32 20.36 0.46
CA LEU A 80 -1.58 21.62 0.28
C LEU A 80 -0.85 21.67 -1.06
N TYR A 81 -0.27 20.54 -1.47
CA TYR A 81 0.47 20.44 -2.72
C TYR A 81 -0.43 20.61 -3.95
N MET A 82 -1.66 20.10 -3.94
CA MET A 82 -2.64 20.26 -5.02
C MET A 82 -3.12 21.71 -5.22
N LEU A 83 -2.96 22.59 -4.22
CA LEU A 83 -3.34 24.00 -4.38
C LEU A 83 -2.49 24.72 -5.44
N ILE A 84 -1.29 24.25 -5.72
CA ILE A 84 -0.41 24.84 -6.74
C ILE A 84 -1.04 24.72 -8.14
N PRO A 85 -1.34 23.53 -8.67
CA PRO A 85 -1.96 23.39 -9.99
C PRO A 85 -3.35 24.02 -10.11
N TYR A 86 -4.05 24.22 -9.00
CA TYR A 86 -5.31 24.98 -8.99
C TYR A 86 -5.10 26.48 -9.23
N ASN A 87 -4.12 27.08 -8.54
CA ASN A 87 -3.81 28.51 -8.67
C ASN A 87 -2.93 28.83 -9.89
N TYR A 88 -2.21 27.84 -10.41
CA TYR A 88 -1.29 27.95 -11.55
C TYR A 88 -1.67 26.92 -12.62
N PRO A 89 -2.61 27.25 -13.53
CA PRO A 89 -3.16 26.30 -14.49
C PRO A 89 -2.14 25.61 -15.40
N HIS A 90 -0.99 26.23 -15.66
CA HIS A 90 0.10 25.61 -16.45
C HIS A 90 0.76 24.43 -15.73
N TYR A 91 0.53 24.26 -14.43
CA TYR A 91 1.01 23.12 -13.63
C TYR A 91 -0.03 22.03 -13.39
N GLN A 92 -1.22 22.11 -13.96
CA GLN A 92 -2.27 21.10 -13.79
C GLN A 92 -1.80 19.67 -14.15
N TRP A 93 -0.92 19.54 -15.14
CA TRP A 93 -0.29 18.28 -15.49
C TRP A 93 0.48 17.67 -14.32
N CYS A 94 1.15 18.47 -13.48
CA CYS A 94 1.90 17.99 -12.31
C CYS A 94 1.00 17.17 -11.39
N MET A 95 -0.20 17.69 -11.06
CA MET A 95 -1.17 16.96 -10.25
C MET A 95 -1.60 15.67 -10.91
N ALA A 96 -1.93 15.71 -12.21
CA ALA A 96 -2.39 14.55 -12.94
C ALA A 96 -1.36 13.39 -12.92
N TYR A 97 -0.09 13.71 -13.15
CA TYR A 97 0.98 12.73 -13.06
C TYR A 97 1.23 12.24 -11.63
N CYS A 98 1.21 13.11 -10.62
CA CYS A 98 1.28 12.67 -9.21
C CYS A 98 0.15 11.68 -8.89
N MET A 99 -1.08 12.00 -9.30
CA MET A 99 -2.27 11.19 -9.02
C MET A 99 -2.28 9.82 -9.72
N LEU A 100 -1.34 9.53 -10.64
CA LEU A 100 -1.18 8.17 -11.17
C LEU A 100 -0.86 7.14 -10.07
N VAL A 101 -0.25 7.55 -8.95
CA VAL A 101 0.02 6.65 -7.82
C VAL A 101 -1.25 6.02 -7.25
N GLU A 102 -2.40 6.69 -7.41
CA GLU A 102 -3.67 6.20 -6.90
C GLU A 102 -4.16 4.96 -7.65
N ILE A 103 -3.64 4.68 -8.85
CA ILE A 103 -3.82 3.38 -9.50
C ILE A 103 -3.19 2.28 -8.64
N ASN A 104 -1.99 2.51 -8.11
CA ASN A 104 -1.34 1.54 -7.23
C ASN A 104 -2.05 1.42 -5.87
N THR A 105 -2.54 2.54 -5.31
CA THR A 105 -3.38 2.51 -4.09
C THR A 105 -4.66 1.71 -4.31
N TRP A 106 -5.34 1.94 -5.43
CA TRP A 106 -6.55 1.20 -5.80
C TRP A 106 -6.28 -0.30 -5.96
N LEU A 107 -5.21 -0.68 -6.67
CA LEU A 107 -4.80 -2.09 -6.82
C LEU A 107 -4.44 -2.75 -5.48
N LEU A 108 -3.85 -1.99 -4.55
CA LEU A 108 -3.58 -2.48 -3.19
C LEU A 108 -4.88 -2.84 -2.46
N ILE A 109 -5.88 -1.97 -2.54
CA ILE A 109 -7.19 -2.16 -1.87
C ILE A 109 -7.96 -3.29 -2.56
N ALA A 110 -8.02 -3.30 -3.89
CA ALA A 110 -8.63 -4.36 -4.67
C ALA A 110 -8.02 -5.73 -4.33
N ARG A 111 -6.68 -5.82 -4.20
CA ARG A 111 -6.00 -7.04 -3.76
C ARG A 111 -6.43 -7.48 -2.34
N ARG A 112 -6.68 -6.55 -1.42
CA ARG A 112 -7.15 -6.89 -0.06
C ARG A 112 -8.58 -7.40 -0.04
N GLN A 113 -9.47 -6.77 -0.82
CA GLN A 113 -10.91 -7.00 -0.77
C GLN A 113 -11.37 -8.12 -1.73
N LEU A 114 -10.82 -8.15 -2.95
CA LEU A 114 -11.19 -9.09 -4.00
C LEU A 114 -10.24 -10.29 -4.07
N GLY A 115 -9.00 -10.13 -3.60
CA GLY A 115 -7.96 -11.16 -3.70
C GLY A 115 -7.55 -11.45 -5.14
N GLY A 116 -6.90 -12.59 -5.38
CA GLY A 116 -6.54 -13.06 -6.73
C GLY A 116 -5.15 -12.65 -7.22
N LYS A 117 -4.55 -13.54 -8.04
CA LYS A 117 -3.17 -13.39 -8.54
C LYS A 117 -3.01 -12.20 -9.49
N VAL A 118 -4.06 -11.84 -10.24
CA VAL A 118 -4.01 -10.73 -11.21
C VAL A 118 -3.79 -9.41 -10.48
N PHE A 119 -4.62 -9.09 -9.48
CA PHE A 119 -4.46 -7.87 -8.68
C PHE A 119 -3.13 -7.85 -7.92
N GLU A 120 -2.65 -9.01 -7.46
CA GLU A 120 -1.34 -9.12 -6.83
C GLU A 120 -0.19 -8.75 -7.78
N VAL A 121 -0.16 -9.33 -8.98
CA VAL A 121 0.86 -9.04 -9.99
C VAL A 121 0.80 -7.58 -10.43
N LEU A 122 -0.40 -7.07 -10.75
CA LEU A 122 -0.60 -5.67 -11.15
C LEU A 122 -0.18 -4.70 -10.04
N PHE A 123 -0.49 -5.00 -8.79
CA PHE A 123 -0.04 -4.21 -7.65
C PHE A 123 1.49 -4.13 -7.60
N TYR A 124 2.22 -5.23 -7.73
CA TYR A 124 3.69 -5.18 -7.66
C TYR A 124 4.32 -4.49 -8.86
N ILE A 125 3.80 -4.70 -10.07
CA ILE A 125 4.28 -4.00 -11.28
C ILE A 125 4.07 -2.50 -11.11
N SER A 126 2.85 -2.07 -10.79
CA SER A 126 2.55 -0.65 -10.58
C SER A 126 3.31 -0.05 -9.41
N TRP A 127 3.57 -0.82 -8.34
CA TRP A 127 4.37 -0.37 -7.19
C TRP A 127 5.78 0.00 -7.61
N VAL A 128 6.45 -0.87 -8.38
CA VAL A 128 7.81 -0.62 -8.86
C VAL A 128 7.81 0.57 -9.81
N LEU A 129 6.95 0.56 -10.83
CA LEU A 129 6.93 1.60 -11.85
C LEU A 129 6.56 2.98 -11.28
N LEU A 130 5.46 3.08 -10.55
CA LEU A 130 4.93 4.37 -10.11
C LEU A 130 5.66 4.89 -8.88
N ARG A 131 5.81 4.07 -7.82
CA ARG A 131 6.35 4.55 -6.54
C ARG A 131 7.88 4.59 -6.50
N ASN A 132 8.57 3.68 -7.20
CA ASN A 132 10.03 3.53 -7.06
C ASN A 132 10.81 4.08 -8.26
N ILE A 133 10.18 4.29 -9.41
CA ILE A 133 10.85 4.85 -10.60
C ILE A 133 10.25 6.22 -10.93
N PHE A 134 8.93 6.30 -11.13
CA PHE A 134 8.27 7.51 -11.60
C PHE A 134 8.25 8.64 -10.56
N TYR A 135 7.90 8.33 -9.30
CA TYR A 135 7.87 9.33 -8.23
C TYR A 135 9.22 10.04 -7.96
N PRO A 136 10.35 9.31 -7.87
CA PRO A 136 11.67 9.93 -7.80
C PRO A 136 12.00 10.79 -9.02
N TYR A 137 11.60 10.35 -10.22
CA TYR A 137 11.76 11.14 -11.44
C TYR A 137 10.98 12.48 -11.37
N LEU A 138 9.77 12.47 -10.80
CA LEU A 138 8.99 13.70 -10.63
C LEU A 138 9.68 14.74 -9.73
N ILE A 139 10.51 14.34 -8.76
CA ILE A 139 11.31 15.30 -7.97
C ILE A 139 12.21 16.12 -8.90
N TRP A 140 12.91 15.44 -9.80
CA TRP A 140 13.79 16.10 -10.77
C TRP A 140 12.99 16.97 -11.75
N ALA A 141 11.85 16.49 -12.24
CA ALA A 141 10.98 17.26 -13.13
C ALA A 141 10.49 18.56 -12.47
N PHE A 142 9.98 18.48 -11.24
CA PHE A 142 9.51 19.66 -10.51
C PHE A 142 10.64 20.59 -10.07
N TYR A 143 11.83 20.05 -9.81
CA TYR A 143 13.01 20.88 -9.61
C TYR A 143 13.33 21.71 -10.87
N LYS A 144 13.19 21.14 -12.07
CA LYS A 144 13.37 21.88 -13.33
C LYS A 144 12.34 22.99 -13.53
N GLU A 145 11.08 22.72 -13.22
CA GLU A 145 10.03 23.74 -13.23
C GLU A 145 10.31 24.88 -12.24
N TRP A 146 10.75 24.56 -11.02
CA TRP A 146 11.16 25.57 -10.06
C TRP A 146 12.36 26.40 -10.53
N GLN A 147 13.35 25.78 -11.19
CA GLN A 147 14.49 26.51 -11.77
C GLN A 147 14.04 27.49 -12.85
N LEU A 148 13.09 27.09 -13.71
CA LEU A 148 12.52 27.96 -14.74
C LEU A 148 11.82 29.16 -14.10
N GLU A 149 10.93 28.93 -13.14
CA GLU A 149 10.22 30.01 -12.45
C GLU A 149 11.14 30.90 -11.63
N THR A 150 12.23 30.35 -11.10
CA THR A 150 13.27 31.15 -10.43
C THR A 150 13.93 32.14 -11.39
N GLN A 151 14.17 31.74 -12.64
CA GLN A 151 14.72 32.63 -13.66
C GLN A 151 13.73 33.73 -14.06
N LEU A 152 12.43 33.39 -14.15
CA LEU A 152 11.38 34.33 -14.48
C LEU A 152 11.09 35.34 -13.36
N ALA A 153 11.06 34.86 -12.11
CA ALA A 153 10.78 35.68 -10.93
C ALA A 153 12.00 36.50 -10.46
N GLY A 154 13.22 36.15 -10.91
CA GLY A 154 14.47 36.75 -10.43
C GLY A 154 14.83 36.40 -8.98
N THR A 155 14.13 35.42 -8.38
CA THR A 155 14.34 34.98 -6.99
C THR A 155 14.04 33.48 -6.84
N PRO A 156 14.84 32.72 -6.06
CA PRO A 156 14.55 31.31 -5.77
C PRO A 156 13.32 31.13 -4.86
N TRP A 157 12.88 32.20 -4.20
CA TRP A 157 11.78 32.21 -3.25
C TRP A 157 10.44 32.44 -3.96
N ASN A 158 10.02 31.46 -4.75
CA ASN A 158 8.71 31.44 -5.40
C ASN A 158 7.89 30.23 -4.94
N TRP A 159 6.56 30.28 -5.12
CA TRP A 159 5.63 29.23 -4.66
C TRP A 159 5.92 27.84 -5.25
N ILE A 160 6.57 27.77 -6.42
CA ILE A 160 6.89 26.49 -7.07
C ILE A 160 7.99 25.73 -6.33
N LEU A 161 8.77 26.38 -5.46
CA LEU A 161 9.74 25.71 -4.57
C LEU A 161 9.09 24.63 -3.70
N VAL A 162 7.82 24.81 -3.34
CA VAL A 162 7.06 23.83 -2.55
C VAL A 162 6.93 22.50 -3.30
N THR A 163 6.88 22.51 -4.63
CA THR A 163 6.64 21.31 -5.44
C THR A 163 7.73 20.23 -5.30
N PRO A 164 9.05 20.48 -5.51
CA PRO A 164 10.07 19.46 -5.31
C PRO A 164 10.22 19.06 -3.83
N VAL A 165 9.97 19.97 -2.88
CA VAL A 165 10.06 19.68 -1.45
C VAL A 165 8.97 18.69 -1.01
N CYS A 166 7.71 18.98 -1.36
CA CYS A 166 6.59 18.08 -1.08
C CYS A 166 6.77 16.76 -1.82
N GLN A 167 7.16 16.77 -3.10
CA GLN A 167 7.38 15.55 -3.87
C GLN A 167 8.51 14.68 -3.29
N ALA A 168 9.59 15.29 -2.76
CA ALA A 168 10.65 14.57 -2.08
C ALA A 168 10.15 13.92 -0.78
N PHE A 169 9.34 14.63 0.02
CA PHE A 169 8.71 14.08 1.21
C PHE A 169 7.81 12.87 0.87
N LEU A 170 6.93 13.02 -0.12
CA LEU A 170 6.02 11.95 -0.57
C LEU A 170 6.79 10.73 -1.11
N THR A 171 7.89 10.97 -1.81
CA THR A 171 8.79 9.90 -2.29
C THR A 171 9.51 9.20 -1.12
N GLY A 172 9.92 9.95 -0.09
CA GLY A 172 10.47 9.37 1.14
C GLY A 172 9.49 8.43 1.83
N LEU A 173 8.21 8.80 1.91
CA LEU A 173 7.15 7.94 2.44
C LEU A 173 6.96 6.67 1.59
N ASN A 174 7.03 6.79 0.26
CA ASN A 174 6.99 5.63 -0.64
C ASN A 174 8.13 4.64 -0.36
N TYR A 175 9.36 5.12 -0.20
CA TYR A 175 10.48 4.27 0.16
C TYR A 175 10.34 3.64 1.54
N HIS A 176 9.82 4.39 2.51
CA HIS A 176 9.52 3.84 3.83
C HIS A 176 8.57 2.63 3.72
N TRP A 177 7.49 2.73 2.94
CA TRP A 177 6.59 1.59 2.71
C TRP A 177 7.21 0.48 1.88
N THR A 178 8.07 0.78 0.91
CA THR A 178 8.83 -0.22 0.15
C THR A 178 9.70 -1.06 1.08
N LEU A 179 10.43 -0.42 2.01
CA LEU A 179 11.23 -1.13 3.00
C LEU A 179 10.37 -2.04 3.88
N GLN A 180 9.23 -1.55 4.36
CA GLN A 180 8.29 -2.38 5.13
C GLN A 180 7.78 -3.60 4.34
N LEU A 181 7.52 -3.43 3.04
CA LEU A 181 7.05 -4.50 2.16
C LEU A 181 8.15 -5.56 1.96
N VAL A 182 9.38 -5.12 1.66
CA VAL A 182 10.55 -6.00 1.47
C VAL A 182 10.83 -6.81 2.74
N VAL A 183 10.85 -6.16 3.91
CA VAL A 183 11.06 -6.85 5.20
C VAL A 183 10.00 -7.92 5.44
N LYS A 184 8.72 -7.62 5.16
CA LYS A 184 7.62 -8.58 5.31
C LYS A 184 7.75 -9.78 4.35
N VAL A 185 8.15 -9.53 3.10
CA VAL A 185 8.36 -10.60 2.11
C VAL A 185 9.54 -11.49 2.51
N ALA A 186 10.66 -10.90 2.92
CA ALA A 186 11.84 -11.64 3.39
C ALA A 186 11.54 -12.53 4.59
N GLN A 187 10.78 -12.01 5.57
CA GLN A 187 10.35 -12.79 6.75
C GLN A 187 9.43 -13.97 6.39
N ARG A 188 8.55 -13.83 5.38
CA ARG A 188 7.70 -14.93 4.90
C ARG A 188 8.51 -16.02 4.20
N GLY A 189 9.45 -15.64 3.35
CA GLY A 189 10.37 -16.57 2.68
C GLY A 189 11.17 -17.42 3.68
N GLY A 190 11.66 -16.81 4.76
CA GLY A 190 12.39 -17.51 5.82
C GLY A 190 11.55 -18.57 6.56
N LYS A 191 10.27 -18.30 6.81
CA LYS A 191 9.35 -19.28 7.44
C LYS A 191 9.09 -20.47 6.51
N TYR A 192 8.84 -20.21 5.24
CA TYR A 192 8.60 -21.27 4.25
C TYR A 192 9.82 -22.19 4.08
N GLY A 193 11.03 -21.61 4.02
CA GLY A 193 12.28 -22.36 3.97
C GLY A 193 12.48 -23.27 5.20
N LYS A 194 12.16 -22.78 6.41
CA LYS A 194 12.22 -23.61 7.64
C LYS A 194 11.24 -24.79 7.59
N HIS A 195 10.01 -24.60 7.12
CA HIS A 195 9.03 -25.68 6.98
C HIS A 195 9.46 -26.73 5.94
N LEU A 196 10.01 -26.30 4.79
CA LEU A 196 10.54 -27.21 3.79
C LEU A 196 11.73 -28.02 4.32
N ARG A 197 12.67 -27.39 5.03
CA ARG A 197 13.81 -28.10 5.65
C ARG A 197 13.34 -29.12 6.67
N LYS A 198 12.37 -28.78 7.54
CA LYS A 198 11.79 -29.72 8.51
C LYS A 198 11.12 -30.91 7.83
N ARG A 199 10.36 -30.68 6.74
CA ARG A 199 9.75 -31.76 5.94
C ARG A 199 10.80 -32.65 5.29
N ARG A 200 11.87 -32.07 4.72
CA ARG A 200 12.97 -32.84 4.11
C ARG A 200 13.70 -33.70 5.14
N SER A 201 13.99 -33.16 6.32
CA SER A 201 14.60 -33.92 7.43
C SER A 201 13.70 -35.07 7.88
N ALA A 202 12.38 -34.86 7.99
CA ALA A 202 11.43 -35.91 8.34
C ALA A 202 11.35 -37.02 7.26
N LEU A 203 11.33 -36.64 5.97
CA LEU A 203 11.35 -37.60 4.87
C LEU A 203 12.65 -38.41 4.83
N SER A 204 13.80 -37.77 5.11
CA SER A 204 15.08 -38.48 5.22
C SER A 204 15.05 -39.52 6.34
N SER A 205 14.54 -39.17 7.52
CA SER A 205 14.43 -40.11 8.64
C SER A 205 13.48 -41.28 8.37
N MET A 206 12.44 -41.10 7.53
CA MET A 206 11.54 -42.19 7.16
C MET A 206 12.15 -43.14 6.13
N ALA A 207 13.02 -42.64 5.24
CA ALA A 207 13.72 -43.47 4.27
C ALA A 207 14.72 -44.43 4.95
N ASP A 208 15.40 -43.98 6.00
CA ASP A 208 16.41 -44.78 6.72
C ASP A 208 15.79 -45.93 7.55
N VAL A 209 14.52 -45.83 7.94
CA VAL A 209 13.82 -46.91 8.68
C VAL A 209 13.46 -48.09 7.75
N GLY A 210 13.28 -47.85 6.45
CA GLY A 210 12.89 -48.87 5.48
C GLY A 210 14.02 -49.82 5.04
N SER A 211 15.29 -49.51 5.33
CA SER A 211 16.45 -50.31 4.91
C SER A 211 16.99 -51.28 5.96
N SER A 212 16.39 -51.33 7.16
CA SER A 212 16.86 -52.15 8.29
C SER A 212 16.04 -53.41 8.59
N SER A 213 15.04 -53.78 7.77
CA SER A 213 14.18 -54.95 8.00
C SER A 213 14.76 -56.28 7.53
N GLY A 214 16.05 -56.51 7.78
CA GLY A 214 16.75 -57.76 7.49
C GLY A 214 17.42 -58.32 8.73
N GLY A 215 16.64 -58.73 9.75
CA GLY A 215 17.15 -59.59 10.82
C GLY A 215 16.52 -59.38 12.20
N GLY A 216 15.80 -60.40 12.67
CA GLY A 216 15.73 -60.71 14.11
C GLY A 216 14.36 -60.54 14.78
N SER A 217 13.65 -61.66 14.90
CA SER A 217 12.52 -61.90 15.80
C SER A 217 12.81 -61.49 17.25
N SER A 218 11.82 -60.92 17.95
CA SER A 218 11.51 -61.17 19.37
C SER A 218 10.24 -60.43 19.79
N ALA A 219 9.27 -61.19 20.30
CA ALA A 219 7.98 -60.73 20.80
C ALA A 219 8.07 -60.22 22.24
N ALA A 220 7.37 -59.13 22.58
CA ALA A 220 6.78 -58.90 23.91
C ALA A 220 5.88 -57.63 23.94
N SER A 221 4.57 -57.89 24.04
CA SER A 221 3.52 -57.27 24.87
C SER A 221 3.55 -55.81 25.36
N SER A 222 2.34 -55.22 25.30
CA SER A 222 1.70 -54.26 26.23
C SER A 222 2.15 -52.78 26.15
N SER A 223 1.36 -51.73 26.38
CA SER A 223 -0.05 -51.52 26.78
C SER A 223 -0.39 -50.03 26.56
N SER A 224 -1.67 -49.74 26.30
CA SER A 224 -2.45 -48.50 26.53
C SER A 224 -1.76 -47.18 26.93
N SER A 225 -2.10 -46.08 26.25
CA SER A 225 -2.84 -44.96 26.87
C SER A 225 -3.24 -43.87 25.86
N ILE A 226 -4.50 -43.46 25.96
CA ILE A 226 -5.17 -42.35 25.28
C ILE A 226 -5.08 -41.13 26.20
N SER A 227 -4.57 -39.99 25.72
CA SER A 227 -4.73 -38.66 26.35
C SER A 227 -4.35 -37.58 25.31
N SER A 228 -5.30 -36.86 24.72
CA SER A 228 -5.95 -35.62 25.15
C SER A 228 -5.23 -34.32 24.70
N GLN A 229 -5.98 -33.51 23.95
CA GLN A 229 -6.05 -32.04 23.94
C GLN A 229 -4.79 -31.18 23.60
N LEU A 230 -4.83 -29.88 23.29
CA LEU A 230 -5.72 -28.87 22.67
C LEU A 230 -5.03 -27.52 22.99
N SER A 231 -5.05 -26.54 22.07
CA SER A 231 -4.64 -25.12 22.25
C SER A 231 -3.12 -24.83 22.32
N LYS A 232 -2.54 -23.73 21.81
CA LYS A 232 -3.03 -22.34 21.66
C LYS A 232 -2.40 -21.66 20.43
N GLN A 233 -3.21 -20.85 19.74
CA GLN A 233 -2.78 -19.75 18.88
C GLN A 233 -3.03 -18.43 19.63
N THR A 234 -2.06 -17.53 19.57
CA THR A 234 -2.15 -16.08 19.79
C THR A 234 -1.40 -15.41 18.66
#